data_AF-A0A962PVV1-F1
#
_entry.id   AF-A0A962PVV1-F1
#
_cell.length_a   1.000
_cell.length_b   1.000
_cell.length_c   1.000
_cell.angle_alpha   90.00
_cell.angle_beta   90.00
_cell.angle_gamma   90.00
#
_symmetry.space_group_name_H-M   'P 1'
#
loop_
_entity.id
_entity.type
_entity.pdbx_description
1 polymer ?
#
loop_
_entity_poly.entity_id
_entity_poly.type
_entity_poly.pdbx_seq_one_letter_code
_entity_poly.pdbx_strand_id
1 'polypeptide(L)'
;MHDAECCATAPLGATWLSFREYRLDLAADLPIRSWPATRSASSKSWAAPGYNPRDSEVFMAHDELLQIYTPAGVPTGTFKQRGEVHRDGDWHGTVHLWVMNSSAELLFQRRSDSAELHPGLWDVSAAGHIVDDESPERSLEREALEELGIAIDAGDARWLFTLQTQMHTEHLHERVFQHIYLINKDIKTCELKPQRAEVAAVQWHRYALLGSLLEDSSGFVPRLDEYARLLDYLNNGGLP
;
A
#
# COMPACT_ATOMS: atom_id res chain seq x y z
N MET A 1 -21.99 -35.33 1.29
CA MET A 1 -22.23 -34.57 2.53
C MET A 1 -20.89 -34.46 3.21
N HIS A 2 -20.19 -33.35 2.99
CA HIS A 2 -18.97 -32.99 3.70
C HIS A 2 -19.39 -32.02 4.79
N ASP A 3 -19.15 -32.40 6.03
CA ASP A 3 -19.43 -31.58 7.21
C ASP A 3 -18.36 -30.50 7.36
N ALA A 4 -18.85 -29.32 7.67
CA ALA A 4 -18.11 -28.09 7.90
C ALA A 4 -17.69 -27.99 9.36
N GLU A 5 -16.39 -27.91 9.62
CA GLU A 5 -15.85 -27.34 10.85
C GLU A 5 -14.55 -26.61 10.51
N CYS A 6 -14.61 -25.28 10.44
CA CYS A 6 -13.41 -24.45 10.51
C CYS A 6 -13.67 -23.26 11.43
N CYS A 7 -13.08 -23.38 12.61
CA CYS A 7 -12.72 -22.40 13.64
C CYS A 7 -13.71 -21.30 14.03
N ALA A 8 -14.16 -21.43 15.28
CA ALA A 8 -14.88 -20.48 16.09
C ALA A 8 -14.09 -19.18 16.39
N THR A 9 -14.88 -18.14 16.65
CA THR A 9 -14.54 -16.78 17.05
C THR A 9 -13.99 -16.69 18.48
N ALA A 10 -13.13 -15.68 18.73
CA ALA A 10 -12.76 -15.23 20.08
C ALA A 10 -13.20 -13.75 20.28
N PRO A 11 -13.60 -13.33 21.50
CA PRO A 11 -14.23 -12.03 21.72
C PRO A 11 -13.23 -10.88 21.89
N LEU A 12 -13.71 -9.70 21.52
CA LEU A 12 -13.03 -8.39 21.51
C LEU A 12 -12.75 -7.86 22.92
N GLY A 13 -11.57 -7.26 23.11
CA GLY A 13 -11.23 -6.49 24.29
C GLY A 13 -9.94 -5.70 24.13
N ALA A 14 -10.02 -4.51 23.52
CA ALA A 14 -9.08 -3.41 23.74
C ALA A 14 -9.69 -2.10 23.21
N THR A 15 -9.92 -1.16 24.12
CA THR A 15 -10.29 0.22 23.83
C THR A 15 -9.07 0.97 23.30
N TRP A 16 -9.14 1.52 22.09
CA TRP A 16 -8.09 2.35 21.50
C TRP A 16 -8.48 3.82 21.48
N LEU A 17 -7.45 4.65 21.64
CA LEU A 17 -7.49 6.08 21.93
C LEU A 17 -8.13 6.91 20.81
N SER A 18 -8.73 8.02 21.23
CA SER A 18 -9.51 8.99 20.44
C SER A 18 -8.78 9.49 19.18
N PHE A 19 -9.41 9.22 18.01
CA PHE A 19 -9.15 9.78 16.68
C PHE A 19 -9.31 11.31 16.64
N ARG A 20 -8.26 12.11 16.88
CA ARG A 20 -8.42 13.58 16.78
C ARG A 20 -7.46 14.36 15.91
N GLU A 21 -6.47 13.76 15.25
CA GLU A 21 -5.54 14.54 14.43
C GLU A 21 -5.20 13.86 13.09
N TYR A 22 -6.22 13.51 12.29
CA TYR A 22 -6.04 13.34 10.85
C TYR A 22 -6.34 14.68 10.18
N ARG A 23 -5.32 15.38 9.69
CA ARG A 23 -5.49 16.56 8.85
C ARG A 23 -4.85 16.28 7.50
N LEU A 24 -5.69 15.84 6.56
CA LEU A 24 -5.34 15.67 5.16
C LEU A 24 -5.43 17.05 4.50
N ASP A 25 -4.30 17.63 4.09
CA ASP A 25 -4.32 18.81 3.23
C ASP A 25 -4.32 18.36 1.76
N LEU A 26 -5.35 18.80 1.02
CA LEU A 26 -5.63 18.45 -0.37
C LEU A 26 -4.61 19.04 -1.35
N ALA A 27 -4.20 18.24 -2.34
CA ALA A 27 -3.60 18.73 -3.58
C ALA A 27 -4.12 17.92 -4.80
N ALA A 28 -4.29 18.63 -5.92
CA ALA A 28 -5.02 18.19 -7.11
C ALA A 28 -4.32 17.10 -7.94
N ASP A 29 -5.12 16.36 -8.73
CA ASP A 29 -4.70 15.28 -9.63
C ASP A 29 -3.52 15.70 -10.55
N LEU A 30 -2.41 14.97 -10.47
CA LEU A 30 -1.28 15.12 -11.38
C LEU A 30 -1.32 14.02 -12.46
N PRO A 31 -1.23 14.36 -13.76
CA PRO A 31 -1.19 13.37 -14.83
C PRO A 31 0.15 12.62 -14.84
N ILE A 32 0.10 11.30 -15.06
CA ILE A 32 1.27 10.45 -15.30
C ILE A 32 2.05 11.03 -16.50
N ARG A 33 3.30 11.44 -16.27
CA ARG A 33 4.24 11.81 -17.34
C ARG A 33 5.17 10.63 -17.62
N SER A 34 5.42 10.40 -18.91
CA SER A 34 6.24 9.30 -19.44
C SER A 34 7.62 9.22 -18.77
N TRP A 35 7.96 8.04 -18.27
CA TRP A 35 9.27 7.71 -17.71
C TRP A 35 10.32 7.51 -18.82
N PRO A 36 11.54 8.08 -18.70
CA PRO A 36 12.63 7.80 -19.63
C PRO A 36 13.23 6.40 -19.40
N ALA A 37 13.64 5.73 -20.47
CA ALA A 37 14.26 4.40 -20.42
C ALA A 37 15.58 4.39 -19.62
N THR A 38 15.73 3.38 -18.75
CA THR A 38 16.80 3.20 -17.77
C THR A 38 18.20 3.11 -18.40
N ARG A 39 19.23 3.54 -17.65
CA ARG A 39 20.66 3.28 -17.95
C ARG A 39 21.27 2.46 -16.82
N SER A 40 22.07 1.46 -17.18
CA SER A 40 22.71 0.49 -16.29
C SER A 40 23.47 1.15 -15.12
N ALA A 41 23.16 0.71 -13.90
CA ALA A 41 23.84 1.09 -12.66
C ALA A 41 25.34 0.71 -12.66
N SER A 42 26.19 1.62 -12.20
CA SER A 42 27.59 1.33 -11.87
C SER A 42 27.83 1.47 -10.37
N SER A 43 28.29 0.39 -9.75
CA SER A 43 28.58 0.28 -8.31
C SER A 43 29.72 1.21 -7.86
N LYS A 44 29.47 2.06 -6.86
CA LYS A 44 30.53 2.64 -6.01
C LYS A 44 30.10 2.66 -4.55
N SER A 45 30.89 1.98 -3.72
CA SER A 45 30.76 1.90 -2.27
C SER A 45 31.22 3.18 -1.58
N TRP A 46 30.47 3.66 -0.59
CA TRP A 46 30.92 4.65 0.37
C TRP A 46 30.57 4.19 1.79
N ALA A 47 31.55 4.20 2.69
CA ALA A 47 31.35 4.02 4.13
C ALA A 47 31.53 5.38 4.81
N ALA A 48 30.53 5.83 5.57
CA ALA A 48 30.61 7.03 6.39
C ALA A 48 31.00 6.68 7.84
N PRO A 49 31.93 7.41 8.49
CA PRO A 49 32.32 7.15 9.87
C PRO A 49 31.43 7.93 10.86
N GLY A 50 30.91 7.24 11.88
CA GLY A 50 30.20 7.90 13.01
C GLY A 50 29.12 7.10 13.73
N TYR A 51 28.93 5.81 13.47
CA TYR A 51 27.85 5.02 14.09
C TYR A 51 28.17 4.61 15.54
N ASN A 52 27.32 5.03 16.48
CA ASN A 52 27.36 4.65 17.90
C ASN A 52 26.33 3.53 18.18
N PRO A 53 26.74 2.35 18.66
CA PRO A 53 25.88 1.16 18.72
C PRO A 53 24.88 1.13 19.91
N ARG A 54 24.40 2.28 20.40
CA ARG A 54 23.45 2.34 21.53
C ARG A 54 22.13 3.07 21.24
N ASP A 55 21.92 3.54 20.02
CA ASP A 55 20.69 4.26 19.62
C ASP A 55 19.78 3.42 18.70
N SER A 56 19.90 2.09 18.69
CA SER A 56 19.43 1.26 17.56
C SER A 56 18.65 -0.03 17.89
N GLU A 57 17.66 0.03 18.79
CA GLU A 57 16.77 -1.14 19.03
C GLU A 57 15.37 -1.04 18.37
N VAL A 58 15.15 -0.14 17.39
CA VAL A 58 13.92 -0.13 16.56
C VAL A 58 14.17 -0.05 15.04
N PHE A 59 15.41 0.10 14.58
CA PHE A 59 15.72 0.21 13.15
C PHE A 59 16.20 -1.11 12.56
N MET A 60 15.29 -1.99 12.13
CA MET A 60 15.53 -2.94 11.03
C MET A 60 14.20 -3.41 10.44
N ALA A 61 13.58 -2.57 9.61
CA ALA A 61 12.69 -3.01 8.54
C ALA A 61 13.45 -2.75 7.22
N HIS A 62 13.39 -3.72 6.32
CA HIS A 62 14.21 -3.91 5.11
C HIS A 62 14.72 -2.61 4.43
N ASP A 63 15.98 -2.68 3.99
CA ASP A 63 16.81 -1.60 3.42
C ASP A 63 16.29 -1.15 2.04
N GLU A 64 15.03 -0.72 1.98
CA GLU A 64 14.38 -0.22 0.77
C GLU A 64 14.95 1.15 0.42
N LEU A 65 15.49 1.25 -0.79
CA LEU A 65 15.97 2.48 -1.36
C LEU A 65 14.84 3.11 -2.18
N LEU A 66 14.28 4.21 -1.69
CA LEU A 66 13.09 4.84 -2.27
C LEU A 66 13.46 6.02 -3.16
N GLN A 67 12.77 6.15 -4.30
CA GLN A 67 12.87 7.32 -5.17
C GLN A 67 12.27 8.54 -4.46
N ILE A 68 13.04 9.64 -4.37
CA ILE A 68 12.54 10.92 -3.87
C ILE A 68 11.84 11.69 -4.98
N TYR A 69 10.69 12.25 -4.67
CA TYR A 69 9.90 13.09 -5.55
C TYR A 69 9.95 14.54 -5.09
N THR A 70 9.75 15.46 -6.02
CA THR A 70 9.41 16.83 -5.69
C THR A 70 7.98 16.91 -5.15
N PRO A 71 7.58 17.98 -4.43
CA PRO A 71 6.19 18.19 -4.03
C PRO A 71 5.19 18.24 -5.20
N ALA A 72 5.67 18.40 -6.44
CA ALA A 72 4.89 18.36 -7.67
C ALA A 72 4.84 16.97 -8.32
N GLY A 73 5.24 15.90 -7.61
CA GLY A 73 5.17 14.52 -8.10
C GLY A 73 6.20 14.17 -9.17
N VAL A 74 7.25 14.98 -9.34
CA VAL A 74 8.32 14.71 -10.33
C VAL A 74 9.46 13.95 -9.66
N PRO A 75 9.91 12.78 -10.19
CA PRO A 75 11.09 12.09 -9.69
C PRO A 75 12.33 12.99 -9.74
N THR A 76 13.11 13.00 -8.65
CA THR A 76 14.31 13.84 -8.54
C THR A 76 15.58 13.14 -9.07
N GLY A 77 15.52 11.81 -9.24
CA GLY A 77 16.71 10.98 -9.48
C GLY A 77 17.60 10.80 -8.25
N THR A 78 17.15 11.26 -7.07
CA THR A 78 17.79 11.00 -5.77
C THR A 78 17.04 9.90 -5.05
N PHE A 79 17.77 9.08 -4.29
CA PHE A 79 17.21 7.98 -3.53
C PHE A 79 17.71 8.02 -2.09
N LYS A 80 16.88 7.56 -1.14
CA LYS A 80 17.22 7.45 0.28
C LYS A 80 16.66 6.16 0.86
N GLN A 81 17.26 5.68 1.94
CA GLN A 81 16.68 4.56 2.68
C GLN A 81 15.30 4.96 3.21
N ARG A 82 14.35 4.03 3.22
CA ARG A 82 12.97 4.23 3.71
C ARG A 82 12.92 4.91 5.07
N GLY A 83 13.75 4.49 6.02
CA GLY A 83 13.83 5.11 7.34
C GLY A 83 14.27 6.58 7.31
N GLU A 84 15.15 6.96 6.38
CA GLU A 84 15.57 8.35 6.19
C GLU A 84 14.49 9.19 5.51
N VAL A 85 13.77 8.62 4.52
CA VAL A 85 12.63 9.27 3.86
C VAL A 85 11.58 9.68 4.88
N HIS A 86 11.17 8.74 5.74
CA HIS A 86 10.16 9.02 6.75
C HIS A 86 10.66 9.91 7.89
N ARG A 87 11.95 9.88 8.22
CA ARG A 87 12.56 10.80 9.20
C ARG A 87 12.63 12.22 8.66
N ASP A 88 12.99 12.39 7.40
CA ASP A 88 13.20 13.70 6.78
C ASP A 88 11.89 14.29 6.22
N GLY A 89 10.84 13.47 6.06
CA GLY A 89 9.56 13.88 5.47
C GLY A 89 9.67 14.14 3.97
N ASP A 90 10.49 13.36 3.27
CA ASP A 90 10.65 13.45 1.83
C ASP A 90 9.46 12.84 1.11
N TRP A 91 9.05 13.46 0.00
CA TRP A 91 8.02 12.90 -0.85
C TRP A 91 8.52 11.63 -1.52
N HIS A 92 7.76 10.54 -1.41
CA HIS A 92 8.04 9.27 -2.06
C HIS A 92 6.78 8.69 -2.72
N GLY A 93 6.92 7.57 -3.44
CA GLY A 93 5.84 6.93 -4.17
C GLY A 93 5.46 5.57 -3.59
N THR A 94 4.18 5.22 -3.66
CA THR A 94 3.65 3.88 -3.39
C THR A 94 2.66 3.48 -4.48
N VAL A 95 2.39 2.19 -4.59
CA VAL A 95 1.34 1.63 -5.44
C VAL A 95 0.34 0.91 -4.57
N HIS A 96 -0.94 1.03 -4.91
CA HIS A 96 -2.01 0.24 -4.32
C HIS A 96 -2.71 -0.53 -5.43
N LEU A 97 -2.86 -1.84 -5.22
CA LEU A 97 -3.62 -2.72 -6.07
C LEU A 97 -4.99 -3.03 -5.45
N TRP A 98 -6.03 -2.85 -6.24
CA TRP A 98 -7.33 -3.47 -6.02
C TRP A 98 -7.52 -4.61 -7.02
N VAL A 99 -7.76 -5.81 -6.51
CA VAL A 99 -8.19 -6.97 -7.30
C VAL A 99 -9.70 -7.13 -7.14
N MET A 100 -10.42 -7.10 -8.24
CA MET A 100 -11.86 -7.37 -8.28
C MET A 100 -12.15 -8.63 -9.06
N ASN A 101 -13.00 -9.51 -8.51
CA ASN A 101 -13.46 -10.71 -9.21
C ASN A 101 -14.75 -10.45 -10.01
N SER A 102 -15.16 -11.43 -10.83
CA SER A 102 -16.39 -11.38 -11.62
C SER A 102 -17.68 -11.37 -10.79
N SER A 103 -17.60 -11.62 -9.48
CA SER A 103 -18.71 -11.54 -8.53
C SER A 103 -18.85 -10.16 -7.87
N ALA A 104 -18.13 -9.15 -8.38
CA ALA A 104 -18.10 -7.79 -7.85
C ALA A 104 -17.63 -7.73 -6.39
N GLU A 105 -16.64 -8.56 -6.06
CA GLU A 105 -15.96 -8.58 -4.77
C GLU A 105 -14.53 -8.07 -4.94
N LEU A 106 -14.07 -7.28 -3.97
CA LEU A 106 -12.70 -6.84 -3.83
C LEU A 106 -11.95 -7.77 -2.89
N LEU A 107 -10.70 -8.07 -3.23
CA LEU A 107 -9.79 -8.78 -2.35
C LEU A 107 -9.21 -7.80 -1.33
N PHE A 108 -9.40 -8.08 -0.04
CA PHE A 108 -8.74 -7.37 1.05
C PHE A 108 -7.67 -8.26 1.66
N GLN A 109 -6.55 -7.66 2.05
CA GLN A 109 -5.53 -8.33 2.84
C GLN A 109 -5.59 -7.86 4.29
N ARG A 110 -5.34 -8.75 5.25
CA ARG A 110 -5.12 -8.37 6.64
C ARG A 110 -3.63 -8.23 6.85
N ARG A 111 -3.18 -7.03 7.22
CA ARG A 111 -1.78 -6.73 7.51
C ARG A 111 -1.27 -7.64 8.62
N SER A 112 0.00 -8.04 8.55
CA SER A 112 0.62 -8.84 9.60
C SER A 112 0.60 -8.10 10.93
N ASP A 113 0.61 -8.85 12.03
CA ASP A 113 0.63 -8.26 13.38
C ASP A 113 1.99 -7.58 13.67
N SER A 114 3.01 -7.83 12.84
CA SER A 114 4.34 -7.22 12.89
C SER A 114 4.53 -6.04 11.92
N ALA A 115 3.49 -5.64 11.17
CA ALA A 115 3.57 -4.50 10.27
C ALA A 115 3.83 -3.20 11.04
N GLU A 116 4.71 -2.35 10.52
CA GLU A 116 5.10 -1.09 11.19
C GLU A 116 3.92 -0.12 11.32
N LEU A 117 3.10 -0.03 10.28
CA LEU A 117 1.89 0.76 10.26
C LEU A 117 0.67 -0.15 10.18
N HIS A 118 -0.33 0.17 11.00
CA HIS A 118 -1.65 -0.48 11.03
C HIS A 118 -1.61 -2.02 11.17
N PRO A 119 -0.86 -2.59 12.15
CA PRO A 119 -0.78 -4.03 12.31
C PRO A 119 -2.16 -4.65 12.56
N GLY A 120 -2.42 -5.79 11.91
CA GLY A 120 -3.65 -6.56 12.07
C GLY A 120 -4.92 -5.96 11.43
N LEU A 121 -4.85 -4.77 10.84
CA LEU A 121 -5.99 -4.17 10.13
C LEU A 121 -6.14 -4.73 8.71
N TRP A 122 -7.37 -4.73 8.20
CA TRP A 122 -7.65 -5.02 6.80
C TRP A 122 -7.30 -3.83 5.90
N ASP A 123 -6.75 -4.11 4.74
CA ASP A 123 -6.19 -3.14 3.80
C ASP A 123 -6.52 -3.55 2.35
N VAL A 124 -6.07 -2.74 1.39
CA VAL A 124 -6.17 -2.99 -0.06
C VAL A 124 -5.59 -4.35 -0.46
N SER A 125 -5.76 -4.79 -1.71
CA SER A 125 -5.32 -6.13 -2.11
C SER A 125 -3.82 -6.33 -1.97
N ALA A 126 -3.03 -5.37 -2.45
CA ALA A 126 -1.58 -5.30 -2.20
C ALA A 126 -1.12 -3.83 -2.21
N ALA A 127 -0.13 -3.46 -1.42
CA ALA A 127 0.44 -2.11 -1.43
C ALA A 127 1.87 -2.04 -0.92
N GLY A 128 2.72 -1.29 -1.61
CA GLY A 128 4.07 -0.99 -1.13
C GLY A 128 4.76 0.12 -1.92
N HIS A 129 6.03 0.36 -1.61
CA HIS A 129 6.76 1.53 -2.10
C HIS A 129 7.25 1.34 -3.53
N ILE A 130 7.39 2.46 -4.25
CA ILE A 130 8.16 2.50 -5.49
C ILE A 130 9.64 2.61 -5.12
N VAL A 131 10.38 1.51 -5.34
CA VAL A 131 11.81 1.41 -5.03
C VAL A 131 12.68 1.92 -6.19
N ASP A 132 14.00 1.90 -5.99
CA ASP A 132 15.02 2.43 -6.91
C ASP A 132 14.81 2.03 -8.38
N ASP A 133 14.78 3.04 -9.25
CA ASP A 133 14.59 2.96 -10.71
C ASP A 133 13.38 2.11 -11.18
N GLU A 134 12.39 1.91 -10.31
CA GLU A 134 11.18 1.15 -10.61
C GLU A 134 10.05 2.06 -11.12
N SER A 135 9.31 1.62 -12.15
CA SER A 135 8.06 2.30 -12.54
C SER A 135 6.92 1.83 -11.62
N PRO A 136 5.85 2.63 -11.45
CA PRO A 136 4.68 2.20 -10.69
C PRO A 136 4.14 0.83 -11.14
N GLU A 137 4.14 0.55 -12.44
CA GLU A 137 3.69 -0.73 -13.00
C GLU A 137 4.56 -1.91 -12.55
N ARG A 138 5.88 -1.72 -12.48
CA ARG A 138 6.81 -2.75 -12.00
C ARG A 138 6.66 -2.98 -10.50
N SER A 139 6.51 -1.90 -9.73
CA SER A 139 6.22 -2.01 -8.30
C SER A 139 4.91 -2.77 -8.09
N LEU A 140 3.87 -2.48 -8.89
CA LEU A 140 2.57 -3.16 -8.78
C LEU A 140 2.69 -4.68 -8.99
N GLU A 141 3.46 -5.12 -10.00
CA GLU A 141 3.72 -6.54 -10.27
C GLU A 141 4.51 -7.21 -9.13
N ARG A 142 5.53 -6.51 -8.61
CA ARG A 142 6.36 -7.00 -7.50
C ARG A 142 5.55 -7.14 -6.22
N GLU A 143 4.85 -6.10 -5.80
CA GLU A 143 4.04 -6.10 -4.57
C GLU A 143 2.93 -7.15 -4.62
N ALA A 144 2.27 -7.32 -5.77
CA ALA A 144 1.27 -8.39 -5.95
C ALA A 144 1.89 -9.79 -5.81
N LEU A 145 3.12 -9.98 -6.29
CA LEU A 145 3.82 -11.25 -6.17
C LEU A 145 4.31 -11.50 -4.74
N GLU A 146 4.88 -10.50 -4.08
CA GLU A 146 5.43 -10.57 -2.72
C GLU A 146 4.30 -10.75 -1.69
N GLU A 147 3.32 -9.86 -1.66
CA GLU A 147 2.28 -9.86 -0.63
C GLU A 147 1.24 -10.97 -0.83
N LEU A 148 0.81 -11.23 -2.07
CA LEU A 148 -0.30 -12.14 -2.37
C LEU A 148 0.14 -13.46 -3.03
N GLY A 149 1.37 -13.54 -3.53
CA GLY A 149 1.86 -14.71 -4.26
C GLY A 149 1.28 -14.84 -5.69
N ILE A 150 0.77 -13.75 -6.27
CA ILE A 150 0.14 -13.76 -7.60
C ILE A 150 0.99 -13.01 -8.62
N ALA A 151 1.19 -13.63 -9.78
CA ALA A 151 1.72 -12.92 -10.94
C ALA A 151 0.58 -12.19 -11.65
N ILE A 152 0.73 -10.88 -11.82
CA ILE A 152 -0.14 -10.05 -12.65
C ILE A 152 0.68 -9.43 -13.78
N ASP A 153 0.00 -9.01 -14.83
CA ASP A 153 0.56 -8.12 -15.86
C ASP A 153 0.00 -6.73 -15.59
N ALA A 154 0.86 -5.75 -15.34
CA ALA A 154 0.39 -4.38 -15.09
C ALA A 154 -0.33 -3.77 -16.30
N GLY A 155 -0.14 -4.30 -17.51
CA GLY A 155 -0.90 -3.93 -18.71
C GLY A 155 -2.38 -4.30 -18.64
N ASP A 156 -2.75 -5.29 -17.82
CA ASP A 156 -4.13 -5.65 -17.52
C ASP A 156 -4.74 -4.82 -16.37
N ALA A 157 -3.88 -4.12 -15.61
CA ALA A 157 -4.31 -3.25 -14.53
C ALA A 157 -4.64 -1.84 -15.05
N ARG A 158 -5.77 -1.30 -14.62
CA ARG A 158 -6.17 0.07 -14.92
C ARG A 158 -5.66 0.99 -13.82
N TRP A 159 -4.83 1.96 -14.18
CA TRP A 159 -4.60 3.12 -13.30
C TRP A 159 -5.90 3.93 -13.17
N LEU A 160 -6.33 4.19 -11.93
CA LEU A 160 -7.52 4.97 -11.64
C LEU A 160 -7.18 6.42 -11.33
N PHE A 161 -6.29 6.62 -10.35
CA PHE A 161 -5.91 7.95 -9.89
C PHE A 161 -4.65 7.89 -9.01
N THR A 162 -4.09 9.06 -8.72
CA THR A 162 -3.02 9.23 -7.72
C THR A 162 -3.57 10.06 -6.56
N LEU A 163 -3.34 9.61 -5.32
CA LEU A 163 -3.59 10.40 -4.12
C LEU A 163 -2.29 11.00 -3.61
N GLN A 164 -2.34 12.25 -3.18
CA GLN A 164 -1.26 12.89 -2.46
C GLN A 164 -1.68 12.99 -1.00
N THR A 165 -1.01 12.25 -0.12
CA THR A 165 -1.31 12.24 1.31
C THR A 165 -0.09 12.66 2.11
N GLN A 166 -0.36 13.32 3.24
CA GLN A 166 0.66 13.64 4.22
C GLN A 166 0.13 13.37 5.62
N MET A 167 0.93 12.72 6.43
CA MET A 167 0.65 12.44 7.83
C MET A 167 1.91 12.71 8.65
N HIS A 168 1.73 13.31 9.81
CA HIS A 168 2.82 13.62 10.71
C HIS A 168 2.50 13.03 12.08
N THR A 169 3.38 12.19 12.60
CA THR A 169 3.34 11.69 13.97
C THR A 169 4.61 12.14 14.72
N GLU A 170 4.73 11.82 15.99
CA GLU A 170 5.97 12.07 16.75
C GLU A 170 7.18 11.31 16.18
N HIS A 171 6.96 10.20 15.48
CA HIS A 171 8.00 9.26 15.06
C HIS A 171 8.14 9.08 13.54
N LEU A 172 7.20 9.62 12.76
CA LEU A 172 7.11 9.38 11.32
C LEU A 172 6.53 10.59 10.59
N HIS A 173 7.20 11.04 9.53
CA HIS A 173 6.71 12.01 8.56
C HIS A 173 6.39 11.29 7.25
N GLU A 174 5.12 11.00 7.03
CA GLU A 174 4.60 10.38 5.82
C GLU A 174 4.23 11.46 4.80
N ARG A 175 4.82 11.42 3.61
CA ARG A 175 4.46 12.29 2.48
C ARG A 175 4.56 11.46 1.21
N VAL A 176 3.41 11.05 0.70
CA VAL A 176 3.37 9.98 -0.29
C VAL A 176 2.45 10.30 -1.46
N PHE A 177 2.91 9.93 -2.65
CA PHE A 177 2.10 9.79 -3.85
C PHE A 177 1.68 8.33 -3.98
N GLN A 178 0.40 8.05 -3.79
CA GLN A 178 -0.16 6.70 -3.84
C GLN A 178 -0.80 6.53 -5.22
N HIS A 179 -0.28 5.61 -6.03
CA HIS A 179 -0.84 5.31 -7.35
C HIS A 179 -1.81 4.13 -7.24
N ILE A 180 -3.09 4.39 -7.48
CA ILE A 180 -4.17 3.41 -7.29
C ILE A 180 -4.48 2.72 -8.62
N TYR A 181 -4.41 1.39 -8.61
CA TYR A 181 -4.71 0.53 -9.74
C TYR A 181 -5.86 -0.44 -9.41
N LEU A 182 -6.64 -0.79 -10.43
CA LEU A 182 -7.67 -1.82 -10.37
C LEU A 182 -7.41 -2.87 -11.45
N ILE A 183 -7.38 -4.15 -11.05
CA ILE A 183 -7.34 -5.28 -11.98
C ILE A 183 -8.58 -6.16 -11.80
N ASN A 184 -9.22 -6.53 -12.90
CA ASN A 184 -10.32 -7.49 -12.90
C ASN A 184 -9.75 -8.90 -13.11
N LYS A 185 -9.78 -9.74 -12.08
CA LYS A 185 -9.22 -11.09 -12.14
C LYS A 185 -9.95 -12.03 -11.19
N ASP A 186 -10.44 -13.15 -11.72
CA ASP A 186 -10.93 -14.24 -10.89
C ASP A 186 -9.74 -15.04 -10.34
N ILE A 187 -9.54 -14.98 -9.02
CA ILE A 187 -8.48 -15.72 -8.33
C ILE A 187 -9.12 -16.59 -7.25
N LYS A 188 -8.80 -17.88 -7.27
CA LYS A 188 -9.26 -18.76 -6.19
C LYS A 188 -8.43 -18.49 -4.95
N THR A 189 -9.07 -18.44 -3.78
CA THR A 189 -8.37 -18.20 -2.50
C THR A 189 -7.24 -19.22 -2.24
N CYS A 190 -7.34 -20.45 -2.75
CA CYS A 190 -6.28 -21.46 -2.64
C CYS A 190 -5.05 -21.23 -3.54
N GLU A 191 -5.15 -20.34 -4.53
CA GLU A 191 -4.03 -19.95 -5.40
C GLU A 191 -3.21 -18.81 -4.77
N LEU A 192 -3.81 -18.05 -3.85
CA LEU A 192 -3.12 -17.02 -3.06
C LEU A 192 -2.09 -17.68 -2.14
N LYS A 193 -0.88 -17.16 -2.16
CA LYS A 193 0.23 -17.61 -1.30
C LYS A 193 0.82 -16.41 -0.59
N PRO A 194 0.08 -15.81 0.36
CA PRO A 194 0.53 -14.56 0.95
C PRO A 194 1.82 -14.74 1.74
N GLN A 195 2.71 -13.76 1.63
CA GLN A 195 3.91 -13.71 2.45
C GLN A 195 3.51 -13.40 3.89
N ARG A 196 3.59 -14.41 4.77
CA ARG A 196 3.10 -14.30 6.16
C ARG A 196 3.74 -13.20 7.00
N ALA A 197 4.92 -12.74 6.61
CA ALA A 197 5.59 -11.61 7.27
C ALA A 197 4.85 -10.28 7.04
N GLU A 198 4.07 -10.18 5.97
CA GLU A 198 3.38 -8.96 5.54
C GLU A 198 1.86 -9.11 5.59
N VAL A 199 1.36 -10.31 5.27
CA VAL A 199 -0.06 -10.62 5.15
C VAL A 199 -0.46 -11.77 6.06
N ALA A 200 -1.31 -11.47 7.04
CA ALA A 200 -1.85 -12.46 7.96
C ALA A 200 -3.02 -13.26 7.37
N ALA A 201 -3.85 -12.64 6.53
CA ALA A 201 -5.02 -13.26 5.93
C ALA A 201 -5.46 -12.50 4.67
N VAL A 202 -6.32 -13.13 3.86
CA VAL A 202 -6.94 -12.52 2.68
C VAL A 202 -8.42 -12.88 2.64
N GLN A 203 -9.27 -11.96 2.21
CA GLN A 203 -10.71 -12.19 2.14
C GLN A 203 -11.36 -11.38 1.02
N TRP A 204 -12.29 -12.03 0.31
CA TRP A 204 -13.17 -11.36 -0.64
C TRP A 204 -14.36 -10.71 0.08
N HIS A 205 -14.64 -9.46 -0.26
CA HIS A 205 -15.82 -8.73 0.20
C HIS A 205 -16.48 -8.02 -0.96
N ARG A 206 -17.81 -7.94 -0.99
CA ARG A 206 -18.52 -7.14 -2.00
C ARG A 206 -17.99 -5.70 -1.98
N TYR A 207 -17.79 -5.11 -3.15
CA TYR A 207 -17.27 -3.73 -3.22
C TYR A 207 -18.17 -2.72 -2.49
N ALA A 208 -19.47 -3.02 -2.34
CA ALA A 208 -20.40 -2.23 -1.54
C ALA A 208 -19.96 -2.03 -0.07
N LEU A 209 -19.08 -2.90 0.47
CA LEU A 209 -18.46 -2.71 1.78
C LEU A 209 -17.76 -1.36 1.90
N LEU A 210 -17.17 -0.84 0.81
CA LEU A 210 -16.51 0.47 0.80
C LEU A 210 -17.46 1.57 1.31
N GLY A 211 -18.75 1.50 0.99
CA GLY A 211 -19.75 2.46 1.47
C GLY A 211 -19.90 2.43 3.00
N SER A 212 -19.88 1.25 3.60
CA SER A 212 -19.89 1.11 5.07
C SER A 212 -18.58 1.60 5.70
N LEU A 213 -17.44 1.38 5.04
CA LEU A 213 -16.13 1.83 5.53
C LEU A 213 -15.97 3.36 5.53
N LEU A 214 -16.76 4.07 4.71
CA LEU A 214 -16.83 5.54 4.77
C LEU A 214 -17.52 6.06 6.03
N GLU A 215 -18.41 5.26 6.62
CA GLU A 215 -19.10 5.60 7.87
C GLU A 215 -18.30 5.11 9.09
N ASP A 216 -17.80 3.87 9.03
CA ASP A 216 -17.01 3.24 10.08
C ASP A 216 -15.94 2.32 9.47
N SER A 217 -14.69 2.74 9.58
CA SER A 217 -13.51 1.97 9.13
C SER A 217 -12.90 1.12 10.25
N SER A 218 -13.61 0.88 11.36
CA SER A 218 -13.12 0.04 12.45
C SER A 218 -12.68 -1.34 11.96
N GLY A 219 -11.42 -1.69 12.22
CA GLY A 219 -10.80 -2.93 11.74
C GLY A 219 -10.16 -2.85 10.35
N PHE A 220 -10.23 -1.70 9.68
CA PHE A 220 -9.62 -1.42 8.38
C PHE A 220 -8.66 -0.23 8.47
N VAL A 221 -7.68 -0.17 7.57
CA VAL A 221 -6.85 1.03 7.39
C VAL A 221 -7.75 2.18 6.92
N PRO A 222 -7.74 3.36 7.56
CA PRO A 222 -8.70 4.43 7.26
C PRO A 222 -8.36 5.18 5.96
N ARG A 223 -8.57 4.54 4.81
CA ARG A 223 -8.30 5.10 3.47
C ARG A 223 -9.54 5.78 2.87
N LEU A 224 -10.16 6.68 3.62
CA LEU A 224 -11.49 7.22 3.29
C LEU A 224 -11.56 7.85 1.87
N ASP A 225 -10.56 8.65 1.48
CA ASP A 225 -10.53 9.27 0.15
C ASP A 225 -10.38 8.24 -0.97
N GLU A 226 -9.58 7.21 -0.75
CA GLU A 226 -9.40 6.11 -1.71
C GLU A 226 -10.67 5.28 -1.84
N TYR A 227 -11.30 4.92 -0.73
CA TYR A 227 -12.57 4.20 -0.70
C TYR A 227 -13.68 4.98 -1.41
N ALA A 228 -13.77 6.28 -1.15
CA ALA A 228 -14.78 7.14 -1.78
C ALA A 228 -14.60 7.22 -3.30
N ARG A 229 -13.37 7.45 -3.77
CA ARG A 229 -13.08 7.55 -5.21
C ARG A 229 -13.22 6.21 -5.92
N LEU A 230 -12.78 5.11 -5.31
CA LEU A 230 -12.97 3.77 -5.87
C LEU A 230 -14.45 3.40 -5.94
N LEU A 231 -15.22 3.67 -4.88
CA LEU A 231 -16.66 3.40 -4.85
C LEU A 231 -17.41 4.22 -5.91
N ASP A 232 -17.08 5.51 -6.07
CA ASP A 232 -17.65 6.35 -7.12
C ASP A 232 -17.33 5.82 -8.52
N TYR A 233 -16.07 5.43 -8.76
CA TYR A 233 -15.66 4.81 -10.02
C TYR A 233 -16.46 3.52 -10.32
N LEU A 234 -16.58 2.61 -9.35
CA LEU A 234 -17.29 1.34 -9.53
C LEU A 234 -18.80 1.55 -9.75
N ASN A 235 -19.43 2.52 -9.06
CA ASN A 235 -20.85 2.80 -9.22
C ASN A 235 -21.20 3.48 -10.56
N ASN A 236 -20.27 4.27 -11.13
CA ASN A 236 -20.52 5.07 -12.34
C ASN A 236 -20.07 4.37 -13.64
N GLY A 237 -20.06 3.04 -13.66
CA GLY A 237 -19.75 2.25 -14.86
C GLY A 237 -18.28 1.85 -15.01
N GLY A 238 -17.51 1.88 -13.91
CA GLY A 238 -16.15 1.33 -13.83
C GLY A 238 -16.09 -0.19 -13.59
N LEU A 239 -17.22 -0.89 -13.62
CA LEU A 239 -17.30 -2.35 -13.62
C LEU A 239 -17.13 -2.87 -15.06
N PRO A 240 -16.43 -3.99 -15.30
CA PRO A 240 -16.33 -4.60 -16.62
C PRO A 240 -17.68 -5.04 -17.18
#